data_AF-S6U7P8-F1
#
_entry.id   AF-S6U7P8-F1
#
_cell.length_a   1.000
_cell.length_b   1.000
_cell.length_c   1.000
_cell.angle_alpha   90.00
_cell.angle_beta   90.00
_cell.angle_gamma   90.00
#
_symmetry.space_group_name_H-M   'P 1'
#
loop_
_entity.id
_entity.type
_entity.pdbx_description
1 polymer ?
#
loop_
_entity_poly.entity_id
_entity_poly.type
_entity_poly.pdbx_seq_one_letter_code
_entity_poly.pdbx_strand_id
1 'polypeptide(L)' 'TAGARKVIISAPASGADATIVYGVNHDTLRQSHQIISSASCTTNCLAPVAQVLHRELGIESGLMTTIHA' A
#
# COMPACT_ATOMS: atom_id res chain seq x y z
N THR A 1 -14.07 -4.92 -25.24
CA THR A 1 -13.38 -4.74 -23.94
C THR A 1 -12.49 -3.51 -24.03
N ALA A 2 -12.19 -2.83 -22.93
CA ALA A 2 -11.41 -1.57 -22.94
C ALA A 2 -9.88 -1.74 -23.10
N GLY A 3 -9.36 -2.97 -23.13
CA GLY A 3 -8.02 -3.28 -23.66
C GLY A 3 -6.79 -2.98 -22.78
N ALA A 4 -6.95 -2.44 -21.58
CA ALA A 4 -5.82 -2.17 -20.68
C ALA A 4 -5.16 -3.49 -20.20
N ARG A 5 -3.81 -3.55 -20.28
CA ARG A 5 -3.02 -4.73 -19.84
C ARG A 5 -2.83 -4.80 -18.34
N LYS A 6 -2.65 -3.65 -17.68
CA LYS A 6 -2.50 -3.53 -16.23
C LYS A 6 -3.11 -2.21 -15.76
N VAL A 7 -3.57 -2.18 -14.51
CA VAL A 7 -4.21 -1.01 -13.90
C VAL A 7 -3.62 -0.77 -12.51
N ILE A 8 -3.39 0.51 -12.19
CA ILE A 8 -3.06 0.96 -10.84
C ILE A 8 -4.20 1.85 -10.36
N ILE A 9 -4.81 1.49 -9.25
CA ILE A 9 -5.87 2.27 -8.59
C ILE A 9 -5.20 3.23 -7.60
N SER A 10 -5.44 4.53 -7.73
CA SER A 10 -4.83 5.59 -6.90
C SER A 10 -5.47 5.77 -5.52
N ALA A 11 -6.14 4.73 -5.03
CA ALA A 11 -6.91 4.73 -3.79
C ALA A 11 -6.98 3.30 -3.23
N PRO A 12 -7.37 3.13 -1.95
CA PRO A 12 -7.74 1.81 -1.43
C PRO A 12 -8.79 1.16 -2.31
N ALA A 13 -8.60 -0.12 -2.64
CA ALA A 13 -9.51 -0.84 -3.53
C ALA A 13 -9.77 -2.25 -3.03
N SER A 14 -11.04 -2.60 -2.91
CA SER A 14 -11.46 -3.99 -2.77
C SER A 14 -11.31 -4.73 -4.10
N GLY A 15 -10.84 -5.97 -4.07
CA GLY A 15 -10.68 -6.80 -5.27
C GLY A 15 -9.44 -6.48 -6.12
N ALA A 16 -8.53 -5.61 -5.66
CA ALA A 16 -7.20 -5.51 -6.25
C ALA A 16 -6.37 -6.75 -5.91
N ASP A 17 -5.52 -7.19 -6.84
CA ASP A 17 -4.64 -8.35 -6.66
C ASP A 17 -3.62 -8.11 -5.54
N ALA A 18 -3.18 -6.86 -5.39
CA ALA A 18 -2.27 -6.44 -4.34
C ALA A 18 -2.46 -4.95 -4.03
N THR A 19 -2.21 -4.57 -2.77
CA THR A 19 -2.01 -3.18 -2.36
C THR A 19 -0.51 -2.95 -2.14
N ILE A 20 0.04 -1.98 -2.86
CA ILE A 20 1.48 -1.71 -2.88
C ILE A 20 1.76 -0.32 -2.32
N VAL A 21 2.67 -0.27 -1.35
CA VAL A 21 3.37 0.94 -0.93
C VAL A 21 4.80 0.82 -1.43
N TYR A 22 5.19 1.71 -2.33
CA TYR A 22 6.53 1.68 -2.92
C TYR A 22 7.60 1.92 -1.85
N GLY A 23 8.67 1.13 -1.86
CA GLY A 23 9.69 1.14 -0.81
C GLY A 23 9.38 0.31 0.44
N VAL A 24 8.13 -0.15 0.63
CA VAL A 24 7.75 -1.00 1.78
C VAL A 24 7.54 -2.45 1.35
N ASN A 25 6.73 -2.69 0.31
CA ASN A 25 6.38 -4.05 -0.16
C ASN A 25 6.28 -4.19 -1.69
N HIS A 26 6.87 -3.26 -2.46
CA HIS A 26 6.85 -3.27 -3.93
C HIS A 26 7.50 -4.51 -4.57
N ASP A 27 8.41 -5.16 -3.87
CA ASP A 27 9.04 -6.44 -4.23
C ASP A 27 8.04 -7.61 -4.27
N THR A 28 6.87 -7.47 -3.64
CA THR A 28 5.79 -8.48 -3.69
C THR A 28 5.01 -8.45 -5.01
N LEU A 29 5.29 -7.49 -5.90
CA LEU A 29 4.66 -7.40 -7.21
C LEU A 29 4.99 -8.64 -8.06
N ARG A 30 3.93 -9.24 -8.63
CA ARG A 30 4.04 -10.38 -9.53
C ARG A 30 3.65 -10.00 -10.94
N GLN A 31 4.23 -10.67 -11.92
CA GLN A 31 3.86 -10.49 -13.32
C GLN A 31 2.37 -10.81 -13.56
N SER A 32 1.81 -11.75 -12.80
CA SER A 32 0.40 -12.14 -12.87
C SER A 32 -0.58 -11.07 -12.40
N HIS A 33 -0.17 -10.13 -11.52
CA HIS A 33 -1.05 -9.05 -11.07
C HIS A 33 -1.46 -8.17 -12.26
N GLN A 34 -2.77 -8.04 -12.47
CA GLN A 34 -3.38 -7.23 -13.50
C GLN A 34 -3.86 -5.89 -12.93
N ILE A 35 -4.40 -5.89 -11.71
CA ILE A 35 -4.95 -4.71 -11.06
C ILE A 35 -4.37 -4.60 -9.66
N ILE A 36 -3.66 -3.51 -9.39
CA ILE A 36 -3.11 -3.22 -8.06
C ILE A 36 -3.67 -1.91 -7.50
N SER A 37 -3.68 -1.78 -6.19
CA SER A 37 -3.95 -0.53 -5.49
C SER A 37 -2.62 0.12 -5.07
N SER A 38 -2.51 1.43 -5.26
CA SER A 38 -1.43 2.27 -4.73
C SER A 38 -1.73 2.78 -3.30
N ALA A 39 -2.68 2.13 -2.61
CA ALA A 39 -3.18 2.51 -1.30
C ALA A 39 -3.72 3.95 -1.24
N SER A 40 -3.77 4.54 -0.03
CA SER A 40 -4.10 5.96 0.18
C SER A 40 -2.83 6.80 0.42
N CYS A 41 -2.96 8.13 0.35
CA CYS A 41 -1.90 9.06 0.76
C CYS A 41 -1.45 8.81 2.21
N THR A 42 -2.41 8.61 3.14
CA THR A 42 -2.12 8.33 4.55
C THR A 42 -1.41 7.00 4.74
N THR A 43 -1.78 5.96 3.98
CA THR A 43 -1.09 4.66 4.04
C THR A 43 0.35 4.78 3.56
N ASN A 44 0.60 5.50 2.47
CA ASN A 44 1.95 5.74 1.96
C ASN A 44 2.80 6.54 2.96
N CYS A 45 2.19 7.45 3.72
CA CYS A 45 2.86 8.19 4.80
C CYS A 45 3.20 7.30 6.00
N LEU A 46 2.22 6.53 6.51
CA LEU A 46 2.39 5.76 7.75
C LEU A 46 3.22 4.48 7.57
N ALA A 47 3.04 3.75 6.47
CA ALA A 47 3.63 2.43 6.28
C ALA A 47 5.17 2.38 6.47
N PRO A 48 5.99 3.29 5.90
CA PRO A 48 7.44 3.26 6.13
C PRO A 48 7.82 3.52 7.59
N VAL A 49 7.11 4.43 8.27
CA VAL A 49 7.34 4.70 9.69
C VAL A 49 7.01 3.47 10.53
N ALA A 50 5.85 2.87 10.29
CA ALA A 50 5.42 1.66 10.98
C ALA A 50 6.35 0.47 10.70
N GLN A 51 6.84 0.31 9.46
CA GLN A 51 7.75 -0.77 9.10
C GLN A 51 9.06 -0.71 9.89
N VAL A 52 9.69 0.47 9.99
CA VAL A 52 10.93 0.63 10.74
C VAL A 52 10.68 0.40 12.23
N LEU A 53 9.68 1.06 12.81
CA LEU A 53 9.36 0.90 14.24
C LEU A 53 9.04 -0.57 14.59
N HIS A 54 8.24 -1.25 13.78
CA HIS A 54 7.90 -2.64 14.04
C HIS A 54 9.11 -3.57 13.91
N ARG A 55 9.96 -3.36 12.91
CA ARG A 55 11.15 -4.20 12.70
C ARG A 55 12.17 -4.04 13.84
N GLU A 56 12.43 -2.81 14.26
CA GLU A 56 13.48 -2.55 15.26
C GLU A 56 13.00 -2.75 16.69
N LEU A 57 11.73 -2.45 16.99
CA LEU A 57 11.22 -2.38 18.37
C LEU A 57 10.04 -3.32 18.64
N GLY A 58 9.33 -3.76 17.61
CA GLY A 58 8.04 -4.45 17.74
C GLY A 58 6.91 -3.48 18.10
N ILE A 59 5.86 -3.45 17.28
CA ILE A 59 4.62 -2.72 17.60
C ILE A 59 3.59 -3.74 18.08
N GLU A 60 3.16 -3.64 19.33
CA GLU A 60 2.07 -4.46 19.89
C GLU A 60 0.69 -3.89 19.54
N SER A 61 0.53 -2.56 19.62
CA SER A 61 -0.70 -1.84 19.28
C SER A 61 -0.37 -0.41 18.86
N GLY A 62 -1.28 0.23 18.12
CA GLY A 62 -1.10 1.61 17.68
C GLY A 62 -2.41 2.28 17.32
N LEU A 63 -2.49 3.58 17.60
CA LEU A 63 -3.59 4.45 17.20
C LEU A 63 -3.00 5.61 16.39
N MET A 64 -3.65 5.99 15.31
CA MET A 64 -3.16 6.99 14.38
C MET A 64 -4.24 8.03 14.13
N THR A 65 -3.84 9.30 14.17
CA THR A 65 -4.65 10.44 13.73
C THR A 65 -3.84 11.18 12.69
N THR A 66 -4.42 11.38 11.51
CA THR A 66 -3.85 12.25 10.48
C THR A 66 -4.67 13.54 10.41
N ILE A 67 -4.00 14.69 10.37
CA ILE A 67 -4.64 15.97 10.03
C ILE A 67 -4.38 16.17 8.55
N HIS A 68 -5.44 16.11 7.74
CA HIS A 68 -5.35 16.15 6.29
C HIS A 68 -5.83 17.50 5.75
N ALA A 69 -5.19 17.98 4.68
CA ALA A 69 -5.56 19.19 3.96
C ALA A 69 -6.75 18.98 3.03
#